data_AF-A0A4Y4DJ66-F1
#
_entry.id   AF-A0A4Y4DJ66-F1
#
_cell.length_a   1.000
_cell.length_b   1.000
_cell.length_c   1.000
_cell.angle_alpha   90.00
_cell.angle_beta   90.00
_cell.angle_gamma   90.00
#
_symmetry.space_group_name_H-M   'P 1'
#
loop_
_entity.id
_entity.type
_entity.pdbx_description
1 polymer ?
#
loop_
_entity_poly.entity_id
_entity_poly.type
_entity_poly.pdbx_seq_one_letter_code
_entity_poly.pdbx_strand_id
1 'polypeptide(L)'
;MSNEQNMPTGANENKSKIREYAASEVVITWEASRCQHAKECVNGLPRVFKFGERPWIDPAAASVDEIVEVIDRCPSFALGYRTEDGLNRVAPAD
;
A
#
# COMPACT_ATOMS: atom_id res chain seq x y z
N MET A 1 7.70 -10.97 -49.41
CA MET A 1 6.70 -9.90 -49.27
C MET A 1 5.90 -10.21 -48.02
N SER A 2 6.05 -9.37 -46.99
CA SER A 2 5.06 -8.90 -45.98
C SER A 2 3.84 -9.80 -45.72
N ASN A 3 3.41 -10.18 -44.51
CA ASN A 3 3.33 -9.51 -43.20
C ASN A 3 3.08 -10.65 -42.18
N GLU A 4 3.72 -10.78 -41.01
CA GLU A 4 3.81 -9.89 -39.86
C GLU A 4 2.47 -9.47 -39.22
N GLN A 5 2.31 -9.98 -38.00
CA GLN A 5 1.69 -9.34 -36.85
C GLN A 5 0.15 -9.24 -36.84
N ASN A 6 -0.50 -10.21 -36.19
CA ASN A 6 -1.64 -9.85 -35.34
C ASN A 6 -1.82 -10.86 -34.21
N MET A 7 -1.19 -10.58 -33.06
CA MET A 7 -1.73 -10.72 -31.70
C MET A 7 -0.69 -10.10 -30.76
N PRO A 8 -1.09 -9.12 -29.93
CA PRO A 8 -0.97 -9.40 -28.52
C PRO A 8 -2.32 -9.23 -27.82
N THR A 9 -2.62 -10.20 -26.97
CA THR A 9 -3.68 -10.17 -25.97
C THR A 9 -3.43 -9.00 -25.02
N GLY A 10 -3.94 -7.81 -25.38
CA GLY A 10 -3.93 -6.64 -24.53
C GLY A 10 -5.01 -6.76 -23.46
N ALA A 11 -4.76 -7.59 -22.43
CA ALA A 11 -5.47 -7.47 -21.18
C ALA A 11 -5.02 -6.15 -20.50
N ASN A 12 -5.70 -5.06 -20.86
CA ASN A 12 -5.91 -3.83 -20.09
C ASN A 12 -4.94 -3.59 -18.91
N GLU A 13 -3.71 -3.14 -19.18
CA GLU A 13 -2.73 -2.77 -18.15
C GLU A 13 -3.05 -1.40 -17.53
N ASN A 14 -4.09 -1.35 -16.69
CA ASN A 14 -4.27 -0.26 -15.73
C ASN A 14 -3.64 -0.69 -14.40
N LYS A 15 -2.31 -0.85 -14.37
CA LYS A 15 -1.59 -1.24 -13.14
C LYS A 15 -1.65 -0.12 -12.13
N SER A 16 -2.50 -0.26 -11.11
CA SER A 16 -2.43 0.50 -9.88
C SER A 16 -0.99 0.54 -9.35
N LYS A 17 -0.38 1.72 -9.30
CA LYS A 17 1.00 1.86 -8.80
C LYS A 17 1.01 1.74 -7.28
N ILE A 18 1.43 0.57 -6.77
CA ILE A 18 1.70 0.36 -5.35
C ILE A 18 2.99 1.11 -4.99
N ARG A 19 2.92 1.89 -3.91
CA ARG A 19 4.08 2.53 -3.28
C ARG A 19 4.48 1.75 -2.04
N GLU A 20 5.78 1.62 -1.81
CA GLU A 20 6.33 0.94 -0.65
C GLU A 20 7.15 1.93 0.19
N TYR A 21 7.04 1.79 1.51
CA TYR A 21 7.73 2.58 2.50
C TYR A 21 8.36 1.61 3.50
N ALA A 22 9.68 1.49 3.49
CA ALA A 22 10.40 0.52 4.31
C ALA A 22 11.06 1.18 5.52
N ALA A 23 10.95 0.54 6.67
CA ALA A 23 11.78 0.71 7.85
C ALA A 23 12.47 -0.62 8.19
N SER A 24 13.24 -0.65 9.28
CA SER A 24 13.98 -1.84 9.71
C SER A 24 13.09 -3.06 9.91
N GLU A 25 11.95 -2.90 10.59
CA GLU A 25 11.11 -4.03 11.05
C GLU A 25 9.84 -4.22 10.19
N VAL A 26 9.48 -3.22 9.38
CA VAL A 26 8.21 -3.20 8.62
C VAL A 26 8.32 -2.47 7.29
N VAL A 27 7.66 -3.01 6.27
CA VAL A 27 7.42 -2.36 4.99
C VAL A 27 5.94 -2.09 4.84
N ILE A 28 5.54 -0.82 4.78
CA ILE A 28 4.16 -0.40 4.53
C ILE A 28 3.96 -0.25 3.02
N THR A 29 2.88 -0.83 2.50
CA THR A 29 2.47 -0.68 1.11
C THR A 29 1.23 0.21 1.01
N TRP A 30 1.16 1.01 -0.04
CA TRP A 30 0.01 1.89 -0.29
C TRP A 30 -0.38 1.91 -1.76
N GLU A 31 -1.64 1.60 -2.04
CA GLU A 31 -2.25 1.63 -3.37
C GLU A 31 -3.26 2.78 -3.46
N ALA A 32 -2.91 3.83 -4.23
CA ALA A 32 -3.72 5.04 -4.31
C ALA A 32 -5.10 4.81 -4.94
N SER A 33 -5.21 3.92 -5.93
CA SER A 33 -6.46 3.59 -6.63
C SER A 33 -7.50 2.89 -5.74
N ARG A 34 -7.07 2.21 -4.67
CA ARG A 34 -7.98 1.59 -3.69
C ARG A 34 -8.37 2.54 -2.56
N CYS A 35 -7.61 3.62 -2.33
CA CYS A 35 -7.80 4.47 -1.17
C CYS A 35 -9.13 5.24 -1.22
N GLN A 36 -10.09 4.85 -0.38
CA GLN A 36 -11.39 5.54 -0.27
C GLN A 36 -11.39 6.75 0.68
N HIS A 37 -10.22 7.20 1.15
CA HIS A 37 -10.08 8.34 2.06
C HIS A 37 -10.91 8.26 3.36
N ALA A 38 -11.01 7.06 3.95
CA ALA A 38 -11.72 6.83 5.23
C ALA A 38 -11.07 7.53 6.44
N LYS A 39 -9.83 8.01 6.31
CA LYS A 39 -9.03 8.72 7.34
C LYS A 39 -8.64 7.87 8.58
N GLU A 40 -8.94 6.58 8.61
CA GLU A 40 -8.50 5.68 9.68
C GLU A 40 -6.99 5.73 9.94
N CYS A 41 -6.18 5.79 8.87
CA CYS A 41 -4.72 5.85 9.00
C CYS A 41 -4.21 7.15 9.62
N VAL A 42 -4.64 8.30 9.08
CA VAL A 42 -4.19 9.62 9.57
C VAL A 42 -4.70 9.96 10.95
N ASN A 43 -5.90 9.49 11.32
CA ASN A 43 -6.45 9.70 12.65
C ASN A 43 -5.88 8.71 13.67
N GLY A 44 -5.63 7.47 13.26
CA GLY A 44 -5.14 6.40 14.13
C GLY A 44 -3.66 6.53 14.47
N LEU A 45 -2.82 6.93 13.51
CA LEU A 45 -1.37 7.04 13.72
C LEU A 45 -0.77 8.23 12.96
N PRO A 46 -1.08 9.48 13.36
CA PRO A 46 -0.65 10.69 12.65
C PRO A 46 0.87 10.89 12.61
N ARG A 47 1.62 10.22 13.50
CA ARG A 47 3.09 10.20 13.46
C ARG A 47 3.66 9.37 12.31
N VAL A 48 2.91 8.37 11.83
CA VAL A 48 3.29 7.53 10.69
C VAL A 48 2.65 8.05 9.40
N PHE A 49 1.35 8.40 9.43
CA PHE A 49 0.60 8.83 8.23
C PHE A 49 0.37 10.35 8.24
N LYS A 50 1.23 11.08 7.53
CA LYS A 50 1.32 12.54 7.60
C LYS A 50 0.68 13.22 6.39
N PHE A 51 -0.59 13.65 6.53
CA PHE A 51 -1.31 14.38 5.49
C PHE A 51 -0.75 15.76 5.21
N GLY A 52 0.11 15.83 4.18
CA GLY A 52 0.76 17.05 3.69
C GLY A 52 2.28 16.94 3.60
N GLU A 53 2.88 15.87 4.15
CA GLU A 53 4.33 15.71 4.19
C GLU A 53 4.84 14.77 3.09
N ARG A 54 6.14 14.91 2.78
CA ARG A 54 6.86 14.02 1.87
C ARG A 54 8.16 13.58 2.55
N PRO A 55 8.31 12.27 2.86
CA PRO A 55 7.38 11.18 2.60
C PRO A 55 6.08 11.29 3.42
N TRP A 56 4.98 10.82 2.81
CA TRP A 56 3.65 10.80 3.44
C TRP A 56 3.52 9.71 4.52
N ILE A 57 4.27 8.60 4.37
CA ILE A 57 4.32 7.50 5.33
C ILE A 57 5.73 7.44 5.90
N ASP A 58 5.82 7.46 7.22
CA ASP A 58 7.04 7.29 7.99
C ASP A 58 6.95 6.00 8.84
N PRO A 59 7.35 4.84 8.29
CA PRO A 59 7.25 3.55 8.99
C PRO A 59 8.16 3.46 10.22
N ALA A 60 9.13 4.36 10.39
CA ALA A 60 10.02 4.37 11.55
C ALA A 60 9.45 5.15 12.76
N ALA A 61 8.30 5.82 12.59
CA ALA A 61 7.74 6.71 13.62
C ALA A 61 6.87 5.99 14.68
N ALA A 62 6.69 4.67 14.59
CA ALA A 62 5.90 3.88 15.53
C ALA A 62 6.34 2.41 15.54
N SER A 63 5.86 1.64 16.53
CA SER A 63 6.09 0.20 16.60
C SER A 63 5.30 -0.55 15.53
N VAL A 64 5.79 -1.74 15.14
CA VAL A 64 5.14 -2.62 14.16
C VAL A 64 3.69 -2.93 14.55
N ASP A 65 3.44 -3.26 15.82
CA ASP A 65 2.08 -3.57 16.31
C ASP A 65 1.09 -2.41 16.12
N GLU A 66 1.52 -1.17 16.40
CA GLU A 66 0.67 0.02 16.23
C GLU A 66 0.38 0.29 14.76
N ILE A 67 1.38 0.08 13.90
CA ILE A 67 1.24 0.19 12.44
C ILE A 67 0.25 -0.85 11.93
N VAL A 68 0.39 -2.10 12.35
CA VAL A 68 -0.50 -3.21 11.98
C VAL A 68 -1.93 -2.91 12.42
N GLU A 69 -2.14 -2.53 13.68
CA GLU A 69 -3.46 -2.24 14.23
C GLU A 69 -4.18 -1.14 13.43
N VAL A 70 -3.49 -0.06 13.10
CA VAL A 70 -4.08 1.07 12.37
C VAL A 70 -4.26 0.76 10.89
N ILE A 71 -3.34 0.02 10.27
CA ILE A 71 -3.52 -0.44 8.90
C ILE A 71 -4.75 -1.33 8.82
N ASP A 72 -4.94 -2.29 9.75
CA ASP A 72 -6.06 -3.24 9.79
C ASP A 72 -7.44 -2.58 9.79
N ARG A 73 -7.55 -1.35 10.31
CA ARG A 73 -8.79 -0.55 10.26
C ARG A 73 -9.12 -0.02 8.86
N CYS A 74 -8.18 -0.03 7.91
CA CYS A 74 -8.41 0.45 6.55
C CYS A 74 -9.45 -0.44 5.82
N PRO A 75 -10.66 0.07 5.53
CA PRO A 75 -11.74 -0.75 4.96
C PRO A 75 -11.55 -1.08 3.47
N SER A 76 -10.64 -0.39 2.80
CA SER A 76 -10.40 -0.55 1.35
C SER A 76 -9.22 -1.46 1.00
N PHE A 77 -8.47 -1.91 2.01
CA PHE A 77 -7.18 -2.60 1.82
C PHE A 77 -6.16 -1.79 0.99
N ALA A 78 -6.34 -0.46 0.92
CA ALA A 78 -5.41 0.41 0.23
C ALA A 78 -4.04 0.48 0.93
N LEU A 79 -4.01 0.19 2.23
CA LEU A 79 -2.79 0.04 3.01
C LEU A 79 -2.54 -1.42 3.32
N GLY A 80 -1.29 -1.82 3.22
CA GLY A 80 -0.80 -3.14 3.60
C GLY A 80 0.54 -3.04 4.32
N TYR A 81 1.03 -4.16 4.82
CA TYR A 81 2.33 -4.25 5.49
C TYR A 81 2.98 -5.61 5.26
N ARG A 82 4.31 -5.65 5.40
CA ARG A 82 5.12 -6.86 5.57
C ARG A 82 6.07 -6.64 6.74
N THR A 83 6.09 -7.53 7.71
CA THR A 83 6.99 -7.45 8.88
C THR A 83 8.07 -8.52 8.80
N GLU A 84 9.17 -8.32 9.52
CA GLU A 84 10.22 -9.35 9.64
C GLU A 84 9.70 -10.62 10.34
N ASP A 85 8.77 -10.47 11.29
CA ASP A 85 8.08 -11.58 11.98
C ASP A 85 7.13 -12.39 11.08
N GLY A 86 7.00 -12.02 9.80
CA GLY A 86 6.21 -12.75 8.81
C GLY A 86 4.73 -12.35 8.74
N LEU A 87 4.31 -11.29 9.45
CA LEU A 87 2.98 -10.74 9.29
C LEU A 87 2.90 -10.04 7.92
N ASN A 88 1.84 -10.33 7.19
CA ASN A 88 1.61 -9.74 5.88
C ASN A 88 0.13 -9.45 5.67
N ARG A 89 -0.18 -8.20 5.36
CA ARG A 89 -1.50 -7.79 4.89
C ARG A 89 -1.38 -7.21 3.51
N VAL A 90 -1.95 -7.91 2.55
CA VAL A 90 -2.13 -7.45 1.17
C VAL A 90 -3.61 -7.33 0.86
N ALA A 91 -3.95 -6.47 -0.10
CA ALA A 91 -5.29 -6.51 -0.67
C ALA A 91 -5.57 -7.90 -1.25
N PRO A 92 -6.76 -8.47 -1.03
CA PRO A 92 -7.14 -9.71 -1.68
C PRO A 92 -7.10 -9.52 -3.21
N ALA A 93 -6.55 -10.52 -3.90
CA ALA A 93 -6.68 -10.64 -5.34
C ALA A 93 -8.12 -11.10 -5.60
N ASP A 94 -9.01 -10.15 -5.90
CA ASP A 94 -10.32 -10.46 -6.51
C ASP A 94 -10.14 -11.28 -7.80
#